data_AF-A0A2N2SS50-F1
#
_entry.id   AF-A0A2N2SS50-F1
#
_cell.length_a   1.000
_cell.length_b   1.000
_cell.length_c   1.000
_cell.angle_alpha   90.00
_cell.angle_beta   90.00
_cell.angle_gamma   90.00
#
_symmetry.space_group_name_H-M   'P 1'
#
loop_
_entity.id
_entity.type
_entity.pdbx_description
1 polymer ?
#
loop_
_entity_poly.entity_id
_entity_poly.type
_entity_poly.pdbx_seq_one_letter_code
_entity_poly.pdbx_strand_id
1 'polypeptide(L)'
;MGRLLLIMALWCSALLGSASHAQDQTLYGGCVDAKGRTVAAVPDPTLPTAISTQIEGGRAVIRYNHAALPRLDERGQLFLFAHECSRLNLGLPASAQRTPAGARRADCWAASTLLRSGLIKAEDLGLLQETLD
;
A
#
# COMPACT_ATOMS: atom_id res chain seq x y z
N MET A 1 -48.04 -20.26 28.77
CA MET A 1 -46.97 -20.68 27.83
C MET A 1 -46.61 -19.68 26.72
N GLY A 2 -47.41 -18.65 26.40
CA GLY A 2 -47.13 -17.79 25.23
C GLY A 2 -46.10 -16.65 25.40
N ARG A 3 -45.81 -16.19 26.63
CA ARG A 3 -44.91 -15.04 26.86
C ARG A 3 -43.42 -15.39 26.90
N LEU A 4 -43.05 -16.62 27.28
CA LEU A 4 -41.64 -17.05 27.29
C LEU A 4 -41.09 -17.33 25.87
N LEU A 5 -41.95 -17.83 24.96
CA LEU A 5 -41.57 -18.12 23.58
C LEU A 5 -41.28 -16.85 22.76
N LEU A 6 -41.95 -15.74 23.07
CA LEU A 6 -41.73 -14.45 22.41
C LEU A 6 -40.39 -13.80 22.80
N ILE A 7 -39.91 -13.99 24.03
CA ILE A 7 -38.65 -13.38 24.50
C ILE A 7 -37.43 -14.10 23.91
N MET A 8 -37.52 -15.42 23.72
CA MET A 8 -36.43 -16.21 23.11
C MET A 8 -36.24 -15.91 21.62
N ALA A 9 -37.33 -15.59 20.90
CA ALA A 9 -37.27 -15.20 19.50
C ALA A 9 -36.61 -13.83 19.26
N LEU A 10 -36.72 -12.90 20.22
CA LEU A 10 -36.07 -11.58 20.13
C LEU A 10 -34.56 -11.60 20.40
N TRP A 11 -34.04 -12.64 21.07
CA TRP A 11 -32.60 -12.74 21.37
C TRP A 11 -31.78 -13.40 20.25
N CYS A 12 -32.42 -14.12 19.32
CA CYS A 12 -31.73 -14.72 18.17
C CYS A 12 -31.41 -13.72 17.05
N SER A 13 -32.13 -12.59 17.00
CA SER A 13 -31.98 -11.61 15.91
C SER A 13 -30.77 -10.68 16.06
N ALA A 14 -30.08 -10.70 17.22
CA ALA A 14 -28.97 -9.80 17.51
C ALA A 14 -27.59 -10.35 17.07
N LEU A 15 -27.51 -11.56 16.53
CA LEU A 15 -26.25 -12.23 16.18
C LEU A 15 -25.92 -12.26 14.67
N LEU A 16 -26.78 -11.70 13.82
CA LEU A 16 -26.54 -11.62 12.37
C LEU A 16 -26.09 -10.24 11.88
N GLY A 17 -25.41 -9.49 12.76
CA GLY A 17 -24.59 -8.36 12.34
C GLY A 17 -23.32 -8.87 11.68
N SER A 18 -23.43 -9.38 10.45
CA SER A 18 -22.27 -9.57 9.58
C SER A 18 -21.68 -8.20 9.32
N ALA A 19 -20.73 -7.78 10.15
CA ALA A 19 -19.80 -6.73 9.78
C ALA A 19 -19.02 -7.28 8.59
N SER A 20 -19.53 -7.05 7.38
CA SER A 20 -18.74 -7.08 6.17
C SER A 20 -17.70 -5.96 6.33
N HIS A 21 -16.63 -6.26 7.06
CA HIS A 21 -15.37 -5.60 6.81
C HIS A 21 -15.06 -5.94 5.37
N ALA A 22 -15.36 -5.01 4.46
CA ALA A 22 -14.56 -4.91 3.27
C ALA A 22 -13.12 -4.85 3.80
N GLN A 23 -12.42 -5.98 3.73
CA GLN A 23 -10.97 -5.95 3.73
C GLN A 23 -10.65 -5.12 2.50
N ASP A 24 -10.53 -3.82 2.71
CA ASP A 24 -9.80 -2.95 1.80
C ASP A 24 -8.47 -3.67 1.65
N GLN A 25 -8.30 -4.33 0.50
CA GLN A 25 -7.19 -5.23 0.23
C GLN A 25 -5.95 -4.35 0.24
N THR A 26 -5.40 -4.13 1.43
CA THR A 26 -4.25 -3.28 1.63
C THR A 26 -3.11 -4.09 1.07
N LEU A 27 -2.88 -3.93 -0.23
CA LEU A 27 -1.79 -4.57 -0.97
C LEU A 27 -0.44 -4.30 -0.29
N TYR A 28 -0.36 -3.23 0.52
CA TYR A 28 0.82 -2.85 1.25
C TYR A 28 0.48 -2.23 2.62
N GLY A 29 0.93 -2.84 3.71
CA GLY A 29 0.65 -2.40 5.10
C GLY A 29 1.50 -1.23 5.61
N GLY A 30 2.38 -0.67 4.77
CA GLY A 30 3.32 0.40 5.13
C GLY A 30 4.76 -0.11 5.34
N CYS A 31 5.65 0.79 5.76
CA CYS A 31 7.08 0.50 5.93
C CYS A 31 7.72 1.35 7.05
N VAL A 32 9.05 1.27 7.20
CA VAL A 32 9.81 2.08 8.16
C VAL A 32 10.81 2.99 7.43
N ASP A 33 10.90 4.24 7.87
CA ASP A 33 11.85 5.22 7.36
C ASP A 33 13.28 5.00 7.91
N ALA A 34 14.24 5.77 7.42
CA ALA A 34 15.64 5.73 7.87
C ALA A 34 15.84 6.03 9.37
N LYS A 35 14.85 6.62 10.04
CA LYS A 35 14.85 6.90 11.48
C LYS A 35 14.13 5.81 12.28
N GLY A 36 13.73 4.71 11.64
CA GLY A 36 12.99 3.61 12.26
C GLY A 36 11.52 3.94 12.54
N ARG A 37 10.97 5.02 11.97
CA ARG A 37 9.58 5.42 12.19
C ARG A 37 8.68 4.71 11.18
N THR A 38 7.53 4.22 11.64
CA THR A 38 6.51 3.69 10.75
C THR A 38 5.96 4.77 9.82
N VAL A 39 5.73 4.36 8.58
CA VAL A 39 5.17 5.13 7.47
C VAL A 39 3.91 4.40 7.02
N ALA A 40 2.77 5.06 7.14
CA ALA A 40 1.49 4.52 6.71
C ALA A 40 1.36 4.62 5.18
N ALA A 41 0.77 3.59 4.58
CA ALA A 41 0.19 3.66 3.24
C ALA A 41 -1.31 3.92 3.39
N VAL A 42 -1.83 4.96 2.76
CA VAL A 42 -3.22 5.42 2.93
C VAL A 42 -3.87 5.62 1.55
N PRO A 43 -5.04 5.01 1.29
CA PRO A 43 -5.76 5.25 0.06
C PRO A 43 -6.17 6.72 -0.06
N ASP A 44 -6.05 7.26 -1.27
CA ASP A 44 -6.49 8.59 -1.66
C ASP A 44 -7.03 8.53 -3.10
N PRO A 45 -8.34 8.36 -3.28
CA PRO A 45 -8.94 8.25 -4.61
C PRO A 45 -8.89 9.56 -5.41
N THR A 46 -8.52 10.68 -4.77
CA THR A 46 -8.38 12.00 -5.41
C THR A 46 -6.95 12.28 -5.87
N LEU A 47 -5.98 11.42 -5.51
CA LEU A 47 -4.59 11.58 -5.90
C LEU A 47 -4.48 11.44 -7.44
N PRO A 48 -3.87 12.41 -8.14
CA PRO A 48 -3.78 12.39 -9.60
C PRO A 48 -2.79 11.35 -10.14
N THR A 49 -1.90 10.84 -9.28
CA THR A 49 -0.92 9.79 -9.59
C THR A 49 -1.27 8.51 -8.84
N ALA A 50 -0.74 7.35 -9.27
CA ALA A 50 -0.98 6.08 -8.58
C ALA A 50 -0.42 6.05 -7.16
N ILE A 51 0.72 6.70 -6.93
CA ILE A 51 1.35 6.77 -5.62
C ILE A 51 2.06 8.10 -5.45
N SER A 52 2.17 8.57 -4.21
CA SER A 52 2.97 9.73 -3.83
C SER A 52 3.33 9.69 -2.35
N THR A 53 4.56 10.01 -2.00
CA THR A 53 4.94 10.26 -0.60
C THR A 53 4.72 11.74 -0.27
N GLN A 54 4.01 12.00 0.81
CA GLN A 54 3.71 13.35 1.32
C GLN A 54 4.19 13.52 2.76
N ILE A 55 4.32 14.77 3.21
CA ILE A 55 4.56 15.11 4.61
C ILE A 55 3.27 15.62 5.23
N GLU A 56 2.76 14.90 6.22
CA GLU A 56 1.55 15.23 6.96
C GLU A 56 1.87 15.25 8.46
N GLY A 57 1.59 16.37 9.14
CA GLY A 57 1.91 16.49 10.56
C GLY A 57 3.39 16.23 10.90
N GLY A 58 4.32 16.52 9.97
CA GLY A 58 5.75 16.27 10.13
C GLY A 58 6.20 14.82 9.94
N ARG A 59 5.31 13.93 9.45
CA ARG A 59 5.60 12.52 9.17
C ARG A 59 5.40 12.22 7.69
N ALA A 60 6.21 11.30 7.17
CA ALA A 60 5.98 10.78 5.83
C ALA A 60 4.76 9.87 5.83
N VAL A 61 3.91 10.03 4.81
CA VAL A 61 2.75 9.18 4.51
C VAL A 61 2.79 8.86 3.03
N ILE A 62 2.55 7.60 2.67
CA ILE A 62 2.43 7.16 1.28
C ILE A 62 0.94 7.19 0.92
N ARG A 63 0.55 8.07 0.02
CA ARG A 63 -0.80 8.17 -0.54
C ARG A 63 -0.86 7.35 -1.83
N TYR A 64 -1.95 6.65 -2.06
CA TYR A 64 -2.11 5.84 -3.27
C TYR A 64 -3.52 5.88 -3.86
N ASN A 65 -3.62 5.80 -5.19
CA ASN A 65 -4.87 5.73 -5.93
C ASN A 65 -4.86 4.54 -6.89
N HIS A 66 -5.61 3.48 -6.58
CA HIS A 66 -5.75 2.33 -7.46
C HIS A 66 -6.36 2.66 -8.82
N ALA A 67 -7.17 3.72 -8.91
CA ALA A 67 -7.81 4.13 -10.15
C ALA A 67 -6.93 4.99 -11.05
N ALA A 68 -5.85 5.59 -10.53
CA ALA A 68 -5.03 6.53 -11.29
C ALA A 68 -4.16 5.86 -12.37
N LEU A 69 -3.95 4.54 -12.32
CA LEU A 69 -3.26 3.77 -13.37
C LEU A 69 -3.99 2.46 -13.67
N PRO A 70 -5.01 2.45 -14.56
CA PRO A 70 -5.81 1.25 -14.84
C PRO A 70 -5.04 0.12 -15.55
N ARG A 71 -3.80 0.38 -16.01
CA ARG A 71 -2.94 -0.61 -16.68
C ARG A 71 -1.90 -1.24 -15.75
N LEU A 72 -1.81 -0.82 -14.50
CA LEU A 72 -0.81 -1.35 -13.58
C LEU A 72 -1.34 -2.64 -12.93
N ASP A 73 -0.71 -3.77 -13.28
CA ASP A 73 -0.97 -5.03 -12.61
C ASP A 73 -0.50 -4.99 -11.14
N GLU A 74 -0.82 -6.03 -10.38
CA GLU A 74 -0.49 -6.09 -8.94
C GLU A 74 1.02 -5.93 -8.68
N ARG A 75 1.87 -6.48 -9.55
CA ARG A 75 3.33 -6.38 -9.43
C ARG A 75 3.83 -4.97 -9.62
N GLY A 76 3.31 -4.26 -10.62
CA GLY A 76 3.61 -2.85 -10.81
C GLY A 76 3.19 -2.03 -9.60
N GLN A 77 2.02 -2.31 -9.02
CA GLN A 77 1.56 -1.62 -7.79
C GLN A 77 2.52 -1.90 -6.63
N LEU A 78 2.88 -3.16 -6.39
CA LEU A 78 3.85 -3.54 -5.37
C LEU A 78 5.20 -2.87 -5.55
N PHE A 79 5.69 -2.76 -6.79
CA PHE A 79 6.94 -2.05 -7.09
C PHE A 79 6.86 -0.57 -6.75
N LEU A 80 5.76 0.11 -7.10
CA LEU A 80 5.57 1.52 -6.76
C LEU A 80 5.59 1.74 -5.23
N PHE A 81 4.93 0.89 -4.45
CA PHE A 81 5.00 0.95 -2.98
C PHE A 81 6.41 0.68 -2.46
N ALA A 82 7.06 -0.38 -2.97
CA ALA A 82 8.42 -0.72 -2.59
C ALA A 82 9.41 0.41 -2.93
N HIS A 83 9.22 1.11 -4.05
CA HIS A 83 10.02 2.27 -4.44
C HIS A 83 9.89 3.41 -3.43
N GLU A 84 8.67 3.82 -3.08
CA GLU A 84 8.46 4.91 -2.10
C GLU A 84 9.05 4.55 -0.73
N CYS A 85 8.86 3.30 -0.29
CA CYS A 85 9.47 2.81 0.94
C CYS A 85 10.99 2.76 0.89
N SER A 86 11.57 2.35 -0.24
CA SER A 86 13.01 2.36 -0.45
C SER A 86 13.58 3.76 -0.30
N ARG A 87 12.92 4.77 -0.89
CA ARG A 87 13.34 6.17 -0.75
C ARG A 87 13.41 6.57 0.71
N LEU A 88 12.34 6.31 1.46
CA LEU A 88 12.22 6.67 2.87
C LEU A 88 13.24 5.92 3.74
N ASN A 89 13.45 4.64 3.48
CA ASN A 89 14.43 3.81 4.20
C ASN A 89 15.87 4.25 3.93
N LEU A 90 16.17 4.68 2.69
CA LEU A 90 17.46 5.22 2.28
C LEU A 90 17.72 6.66 2.78
N GLY A 91 16.74 7.28 3.44
CA GLY A 91 16.83 8.67 3.89
C GLY A 91 16.78 9.69 2.76
N LEU A 92 16.28 9.30 1.58
CA LEU A 92 16.04 10.24 0.50
C LEU A 92 14.90 11.19 0.89
N PRO A 93 14.94 12.46 0.45
CA PRO A 93 13.90 13.41 0.82
C PRO A 93 12.52 12.96 0.35
N ALA A 94 11.55 13.02 1.26
CA ALA A 94 10.15 12.70 0.97
C ALA A 94 9.49 13.74 0.06
N SER A 95 9.77 15.03 0.27
CA SER A 95 9.12 16.16 -0.41
C SER A 95 10.01 16.91 -1.41
N ALA A 96 11.27 16.53 -1.59
CA ALA A 96 12.16 17.21 -2.53
C ALA A 96 12.06 16.60 -3.93
N GLN A 97 12.43 17.41 -4.94
CA GLN A 97 12.52 16.99 -6.32
C GLN A 97 13.35 15.70 -6.44
N ARG A 98 12.83 14.73 -7.19
CA ARG A 98 13.50 13.44 -7.39
C ARG A 98 14.73 13.65 -8.25
N THR A 99 15.89 13.19 -7.78
CA THR A 99 17.09 13.12 -8.62
C THR A 99 17.12 11.78 -9.37
N PRO A 100 17.63 11.74 -10.61
CA PRO A 100 17.74 10.48 -11.36
C PRO A 100 18.56 9.41 -10.62
N ALA A 101 19.65 9.81 -9.97
CA ALA A 101 20.48 8.91 -9.17
C ALA A 101 19.75 8.37 -7.93
N GLY A 102 18.96 9.22 -7.26
CA GLY A 102 18.15 8.81 -6.11
C GLY A 102 17.03 7.86 -6.51
N ALA A 103 16.35 8.13 -7.63
CA ALA A 103 15.32 7.26 -8.18
C ALA A 103 15.89 5.87 -8.50
N ARG A 104 16.99 5.80 -9.27
CA ARG A 104 17.65 4.54 -9.62
C ARG A 104 18.08 3.73 -8.38
N ARG A 105 18.60 4.39 -7.35
CA ARG A 105 18.97 3.74 -6.10
C ARG A 105 17.75 3.15 -5.38
N ALA A 106 16.63 3.87 -5.37
CA ALA A 106 15.38 3.38 -4.82
C ALA A 106 14.81 2.21 -5.65
N ASP A 107 14.88 2.26 -6.97
CA ASP A 107 14.46 1.16 -7.87
C ASP A 107 15.24 -0.12 -7.59
N CYS A 108 16.57 -0.02 -7.51
CA CYS A 108 17.41 -1.18 -7.20
C CYS A 108 17.08 -1.78 -5.83
N TRP A 109 16.83 -0.95 -4.82
CA TRP A 109 16.47 -1.44 -3.48
C TRP A 109 15.07 -2.06 -3.48
N ALA A 110 14.10 -1.45 -4.16
CA ALA A 110 12.74 -1.94 -4.29
C ALA A 110 12.71 -3.32 -4.95
N ALA A 111 13.33 -3.46 -6.12
CA ALA A 111 13.44 -4.73 -6.83
C ALA A 111 14.11 -5.80 -5.94
N SER A 112 15.25 -5.45 -5.32
CA SER A 112 15.97 -6.38 -4.45
C SER A 112 15.13 -6.83 -3.24
N THR A 113 14.32 -5.94 -2.69
CA THR A 113 13.45 -6.25 -1.56
C THR A 113 12.30 -7.16 -1.97
N LEU A 114 11.64 -6.89 -3.10
CA LEU A 114 10.56 -7.72 -3.60
C LEU A 114 11.04 -9.13 -3.99
N LEU A 115 12.24 -9.23 -4.57
CA LEU A 115 12.88 -10.52 -4.88
C LEU A 115 13.19 -11.31 -3.60
N ARG A 116 13.79 -10.67 -2.59
CA ARG A 116 14.12 -11.34 -1.32
C ARG A 116 12.90 -11.74 -0.51
N SER A 117 11.79 -10.99 -0.63
CA SER A 117 10.52 -11.35 0.03
C SER A 117 9.71 -12.40 -0.75
N GLY A 118 10.13 -12.73 -1.98
CA GLY A 118 9.39 -13.65 -2.85
C GLY A 118 8.08 -13.08 -3.40
N LEU A 119 7.86 -11.77 -3.27
CA LEU A 119 6.66 -11.10 -3.81
C LEU A 119 6.72 -10.94 -5.34
N ILE A 120 7.92 -10.96 -5.90
CA ILE A 120 8.16 -11.10 -7.34
C ILE A 120 9.29 -12.12 -7.57
N LYS A 121 9.37 -12.68 -8.77
CA LYS A 121 10.47 -13.55 -9.20
C LYS A 121 11.44 -12.82 -10.12
N ALA A 122 12.61 -13.41 -10.36
CA ALA A 122 13.62 -12.83 -11.22
C ALA A 122 13.13 -12.71 -12.68
N GLU A 123 12.34 -13.68 -13.15
CA GLU A 123 11.72 -13.65 -14.48
C GLU A 123 10.68 -12.52 -14.64
N ASP A 124 10.11 -12.00 -13.56
CA ASP A 124 9.11 -10.91 -13.60
C ASP A 124 9.75 -9.54 -13.84
N LEU A 125 11.08 -9.39 -13.64
CA LEU A 125 11.74 -8.08 -13.71
C LEU A 125 11.65 -7.42 -15.09
N GLY A 126 11.73 -8.21 -16.17
CA GLY A 126 11.61 -7.69 -17.53
C GLY A 126 10.22 -7.13 -17.81
N LEU A 127 9.18 -7.90 -17.46
CA LEU A 127 7.78 -7.49 -17.60
C LEU A 127 7.45 -6.25 -16.75
N LEU A 128 8.05 -6.19 -15.55
CA LEU A 128 7.87 -5.06 -14.65
C LEU A 128 8.49 -3.77 -15.23
N GLN A 129 9.67 -3.87 -15.85
CA GLN A 129 10.30 -2.75 -16.54
C GLN A 129 9.42 -2.24 -17.69
N GLU A 130 8.90 -3.15 -18.53
CA GLU A 130 8.00 -2.80 -19.64
C GLU A 130 6.67 -2.16 -19.18
N THR A 131 6.19 -2.52 -17.99
CA THR A 131 4.95 -1.98 -17.42
C THR A 131 5.12 -0.56 -16.88
N LEU A 132 6.34 -0.16 -16.51
CA LEU A 132 6.65 1.09 -15.82
C LEU A 132 7.29 2.16 -16.73
N ASP A 133 7.78 1.77 -17.91
CA ASP A 133 8.30 2.67 -18.96
C ASP A 133 7.17 3.28 -19.83
#